data_AF-W7VU19-F1
#
_entry.id   AF-W7VU19-F1
#
_cell.length_a   1.000
_cell.length_b   1.000
_cell.length_c   1.000
_cell.angle_alpha   90.00
_cell.angle_beta   90.00
_cell.angle_gamma   90.00
#
_symmetry.space_group_name_H-M   'P 1'
#
loop_
_entity.id
_entity.type
_entity.pdbx_description
1 polymer ?
#
loop_
_entity_poly.entity_id
_entity_poly.type
_entity_poly.pdbx_seq_one_letter_code
_entity_poly.pdbx_strand_id
1 'polypeptide(L)'
;MIQRGLSALKGSWHQDLHDLAIDVGYVRPVVLPCPNLGRKDVTPADLDAIRSRIGRAFAAAQDPFGAGYQTFYQASGTDFTTSFRALGVKDPKQLEDDFLNLFIWTWSLKDYLKSVFDAKGLSGKAVEEEVNRCPALTYVADIANRAKHGSLRESRSGQFAELVDVGFDAPQDSIDRITVAGRDVTLDIKNIQLIQIHATVATNTGARLDALAVLSDAMHCLETRIRPSIAA
;
A
#
# COMPACT_ATOMS: atom_id res chain seq x y z
N MET A 1 17.89 19.42 25.22
CA MET A 1 16.92 20.46 24.77
C MET A 1 17.19 20.81 23.32
N ILE A 2 16.90 19.91 22.37
CA ILE A 2 16.92 20.19 20.92
C ILE A 2 15.84 19.31 20.30
N GLN A 3 14.68 19.89 20.00
CA GLN A 3 13.61 19.26 19.25
C GLN A 3 12.93 20.37 18.44
N ARG A 4 13.48 20.72 17.27
CA ARG A 4 12.81 21.56 16.26
C ARG A 4 13.38 21.23 14.89
N GLY A 5 12.50 20.84 13.97
CA GLY A 5 12.83 20.81 12.54
C GLY A 5 12.27 19.63 11.75
N LEU A 6 10.98 19.31 11.86
CA LEU A 6 10.34 18.31 10.97
C LEU A 6 8.88 18.68 10.63
N SER A 7 8.56 19.97 10.54
CA SER A 7 7.18 20.45 10.38
C SER A 7 6.94 21.31 9.13
N ALA A 8 7.66 21.10 8.02
CA ALA A 8 7.51 21.99 6.84
C ALA A 8 7.26 21.29 5.48
N LEU A 9 6.84 20.02 5.44
CA LEU A 9 6.48 19.32 4.19
C LEU A 9 5.12 18.59 4.22
N LYS A 10 4.20 18.97 5.12
CA LYS A 10 2.79 18.51 5.10
C LYS A 10 1.95 19.36 4.13
N GLY A 11 2.30 19.34 2.85
CA GLY A 11 1.59 20.07 1.80
C GLY A 11 0.39 19.28 1.26
N SER A 12 -0.81 19.82 1.47
CA SER A 12 -2.07 19.64 0.71
C SER A 12 -2.73 18.26 0.59
N TRP A 13 -2.01 17.13 0.54
CA TRP A 13 -2.62 15.83 0.21
C TRP A 13 -3.34 15.16 1.37
N HIS A 14 -2.91 15.41 2.62
CA HIS A 14 -3.54 14.80 3.79
C HIS A 14 -4.92 15.38 4.10
N GLN A 15 -5.21 16.63 3.72
CA GLN A 15 -6.52 17.24 3.96
C GLN A 15 -7.57 16.70 2.98
N ASP A 16 -7.23 16.57 1.69
CA ASP A 16 -8.18 16.13 0.65
C ASP A 16 -8.57 14.65 0.75
N LEU A 17 -7.73 13.80 1.35
CA LEU A 17 -8.06 12.39 1.59
C LEU A 17 -9.03 12.20 2.79
N HIS A 18 -9.06 13.13 3.74
CA HIS A 18 -9.99 13.09 4.87
C HIS A 18 -11.42 13.47 4.46
N ASP A 19 -11.61 14.31 3.44
CA ASP A 19 -12.93 14.73 2.96
C ASP A 19 -13.61 13.70 2.03
N LEU A 20 -12.93 12.60 1.71
CA LEU A 20 -13.43 11.50 0.87
C LEU A 20 -13.93 10.28 1.67
N ALA A 21 -14.04 10.40 3.00
CA ALA A 21 -14.65 9.39 3.88
C ALA A 21 -16.18 9.34 3.68
N ILE A 22 -16.60 8.81 2.53
CA ILE A 22 -17.97 8.37 2.27
C ILE A 22 -18.23 7.15 3.14
N ASP A 23 -19.43 7.07 3.70
CA ASP A 23 -19.97 5.93 4.45
C ASP A 23 -19.85 4.63 3.62
N VAL A 24 -18.82 3.82 3.89
CA VAL A 24 -18.56 2.57 3.16
C VAL A 24 -18.99 1.39 4.03
N GLY A 25 -20.21 0.91 3.81
CA GLY A 25 -20.54 -0.47 4.17
C GLY A 25 -19.51 -1.39 3.51
N TYR A 26 -18.98 -2.36 4.25
CA TYR A 26 -17.92 -3.26 3.80
C TYR A 26 -18.37 -4.10 2.59
N VAL A 27 -18.09 -3.60 1.37
CA VAL A 27 -18.25 -4.35 0.12
C VAL A 27 -16.90 -4.98 -0.17
N ARG A 28 -16.83 -6.31 -0.24
CA ARG A 28 -15.62 -7.01 -0.69
C ARG A 28 -15.11 -6.36 -1.98
N PRO A 29 -13.83 -5.98 -2.08
CA PRO A 29 -13.31 -5.39 -3.30
C PRO A 29 -13.48 -6.41 -4.42
N VAL A 30 -14.40 -6.12 -5.35
CA VAL A 30 -14.44 -6.83 -6.63
C VAL A 30 -13.09 -6.55 -7.27
N VAL A 31 -12.27 -7.59 -7.42
CA VAL A 31 -11.04 -7.53 -8.22
C VAL A 31 -11.49 -7.34 -9.67
N LEU A 32 -11.79 -6.10 -10.02
CA LEU A 32 -12.09 -5.73 -11.39
C LEU A 32 -10.80 -6.00 -12.19
N PRO A 33 -10.88 -6.73 -13.31
CA PRO A 33 -9.72 -6.93 -14.15
C PRO A 33 -9.11 -5.57 -14.46
N CYS A 34 -7.77 -5.49 -14.44
CA CYS A 34 -7.06 -4.31 -14.91
C CYS A 34 -7.67 -3.92 -16.26
N PRO A 35 -8.19 -2.69 -16.42
CA PRO A 35 -8.74 -2.26 -17.70
C PRO A 35 -7.72 -2.52 -18.79
N ASN A 36 -8.20 -3.01 -19.93
CA ASN A 36 -7.37 -3.51 -21.01
C ASN A 36 -6.35 -2.43 -21.46
N LEU A 37 -5.09 -2.54 -21.02
CA LEU A 37 -3.99 -1.58 -21.24
C LEU A 37 -3.62 -1.43 -22.73
N GLY A 38 -4.26 -2.19 -23.63
CA GLY A 38 -4.15 -2.04 -25.08
C GLY A 38 -5.05 -0.96 -25.69
N ARG A 39 -5.82 -0.19 -24.89
CA ARG A 39 -6.58 0.96 -25.41
C ARG A 39 -5.65 2.11 -25.76
N LYS A 40 -5.73 2.57 -27.02
CA LYS A 40 -5.01 3.77 -27.50
C LYS A 40 -5.62 5.08 -27.01
N ASP A 41 -6.84 5.04 -26.46
CA ASP A 41 -7.63 6.23 -26.14
C ASP A 41 -7.84 6.34 -24.62
N VAL A 42 -6.76 6.58 -23.87
CA VAL A 42 -6.87 6.89 -22.44
C VAL A 42 -7.32 8.34 -22.28
N THR A 43 -8.45 8.54 -21.61
CA THR A 43 -9.06 9.86 -21.39
C THR A 43 -8.64 10.44 -20.02
N PRO A 44 -8.81 11.76 -19.80
CA PRO A 44 -8.66 12.35 -18.46
C PRO A 44 -9.55 11.67 -17.40
N ALA A 45 -10.76 11.24 -17.79
CA ALA A 45 -11.66 10.51 -16.90
C ALA A 45 -11.10 9.14 -16.46
N ASP A 46 -10.36 8.46 -17.34
CA ASP A 46 -9.67 7.20 -16.98
C ASP A 46 -8.56 7.45 -15.95
N LEU A 47 -7.83 8.58 -16.07
CA LEU A 47 -6.82 8.99 -15.09
C LEU A 47 -7.45 9.31 -13.72
N ASP A 48 -8.60 9.98 -13.69
CA ASP A 48 -9.27 10.26 -12.42
C ASP A 48 -9.89 8.99 -11.81
N ALA A 49 -10.36 8.05 -12.65
CA ALA A 49 -10.84 6.76 -12.20
C ALA A 49 -9.73 5.90 -11.56
N ILE A 50 -8.53 5.85 -12.16
CA ILE A 50 -7.39 5.11 -11.59
C ILE A 50 -6.91 5.76 -10.29
N ARG A 51 -6.87 7.09 -10.20
CA ARG A 51 -6.57 7.80 -8.93
C ARG A 51 -7.58 7.48 -7.85
N SER A 52 -8.86 7.50 -8.19
CA SER A 52 -9.92 7.14 -7.23
C SER A 52 -9.76 5.70 -6.73
N ARG A 53 -9.30 4.78 -7.60
CA ARG A 53 -8.95 3.40 -7.18
C ARG A 53 -7.76 3.37 -6.24
N ILE A 54 -6.69 4.11 -6.53
CA ILE A 54 -5.52 4.24 -5.66
C ILE A 54 -5.92 4.80 -4.30
N GLY A 55 -6.73 5.87 -4.26
CA GLY A 55 -7.23 6.45 -3.01
C GLY A 55 -8.02 5.45 -2.17
N ARG A 56 -8.91 4.66 -2.79
CA ARG A 56 -9.62 3.58 -2.08
C ARG A 56 -8.69 2.47 -1.60
N ALA A 57 -7.69 2.08 -2.40
CA ALA A 57 -6.70 1.09 -1.99
C ALA A 57 -5.84 1.61 -0.82
N PHE A 58 -5.54 2.92 -0.80
CA PHE A 58 -4.84 3.57 0.31
C PHE A 58 -5.69 3.54 1.58
N ALA A 59 -6.96 3.93 1.48
CA ALA A 59 -7.89 3.86 2.61
C ALA A 59 -8.04 2.42 3.13
N ALA A 60 -8.15 1.42 2.24
CA ALA A 60 -8.23 0.02 2.63
C ALA A 60 -6.95 -0.46 3.34
N ALA A 61 -5.77 -0.13 2.82
CA ALA A 61 -4.48 -0.50 3.44
C ALA A 61 -4.25 0.20 4.79
N GLN A 62 -4.93 1.32 5.06
CA GLN A 62 -4.87 2.04 6.32
C GLN A 62 -6.03 1.73 7.28
N ASP A 63 -7.01 0.93 6.85
CA ASP A 63 -8.12 0.52 7.70
C ASP A 63 -7.77 -0.77 8.44
N PRO A 64 -7.53 -0.71 9.77
CA PRO A 64 -7.25 -1.90 10.57
C PRO A 64 -8.50 -2.76 10.79
N PHE A 65 -9.70 -2.31 10.43
CA PHE A 65 -10.94 -3.03 10.72
C PHE A 65 -11.07 -4.32 9.92
N GLY A 66 -11.57 -5.35 10.59
CA GLY A 66 -11.80 -6.65 10.00
C GLY A 66 -12.60 -7.59 10.90
N ALA A 67 -12.92 -8.77 10.36
CA ALA A 67 -13.67 -9.80 11.08
C ALA A 67 -12.88 -10.45 12.24
N GLY A 68 -11.58 -10.16 12.35
CA GLY A 68 -10.64 -10.88 13.18
C GLY A 68 -9.85 -11.93 12.40
N TYR A 69 -8.78 -12.41 13.01
CA TYR A 69 -7.97 -13.51 12.49
C TYR A 69 -7.51 -14.44 13.60
N GLN A 70 -7.06 -15.63 13.20
CA GLN A 70 -6.50 -16.63 14.09
C GLN A 70 -5.16 -17.11 13.55
N THR A 71 -4.17 -17.16 14.43
CA THR A 71 -2.84 -17.71 14.14
C THR A 71 -2.46 -18.73 15.22
N PHE A 72 -1.46 -19.54 14.92
CA PHE A 72 -0.96 -20.56 15.83
C PHE A 72 0.53 -20.35 16.05
N TYR A 73 0.96 -20.43 17.30
CA TYR A 73 2.36 -20.37 17.69
C TYR A 73 2.75 -21.71 18.30
N GLN A 74 3.79 -22.34 17.74
CA GLN A 74 4.40 -23.52 18.32
C GLN A 74 5.75 -23.12 18.94
N ALA A 75 5.90 -23.36 20.25
CA ALA A 75 7.15 -23.05 20.92
C ALA A 75 8.26 -24.01 20.44
N SER A 76 9.41 -23.45 20.06
CA SER A 76 10.54 -24.22 19.53
C SER A 76 10.98 -25.34 20.48
N GLY A 77 11.13 -26.55 19.96
CA GLY A 77 11.53 -27.73 20.74
C GLY A 77 10.41 -28.37 21.56
N THR A 78 9.14 -28.01 21.31
CA THR A 78 7.99 -28.61 22.00
C THR A 78 6.87 -28.94 21.02
N ASP A 79 6.02 -29.90 21.39
CA ASP A 79 4.74 -30.17 20.71
C ASP A 79 3.61 -29.24 21.23
N PHE A 80 3.99 -28.14 21.90
CA PHE A 80 3.06 -27.21 22.50
C PHE A 80 2.68 -26.10 21.51
N THR A 81 1.43 -26.13 21.08
CA THR A 81 0.84 -25.12 20.18
C THR A 81 -0.20 -24.28 20.93
N THR A 82 -0.06 -22.96 20.87
CA THR A 82 -1.02 -21.97 21.37
C THR A 82 -1.72 -21.31 20.19
N SER A 83 -3.03 -21.19 20.29
CA SER A 83 -3.89 -20.53 19.32
C SER A 83 -4.13 -19.10 19.78
N PHE A 84 -3.87 -18.14 18.91
CA PHE A 84 -4.07 -16.71 19.14
C PHE A 84 -5.14 -16.20 18.20
N ARG A 85 -6.16 -15.53 18.75
CA ARG A 85 -7.22 -14.91 17.97
C ARG A 85 -7.30 -13.43 18.33
N ALA A 86 -7.37 -12.56 17.33
CA ALA A 86 -7.71 -11.16 17.53
C ALA A 86 -9.02 -10.87 16.82
N LEU A 87 -10.00 -10.32 17.54
CA LEU A 87 -11.32 -9.97 17.02
C LEU A 87 -11.38 -8.47 16.71
N GLY A 88 -12.11 -8.09 15.66
CA GLY A 88 -12.31 -6.69 15.29
C GLY A 88 -11.16 -6.05 14.51
N VAL A 89 -10.12 -6.81 14.18
CA VAL A 89 -8.99 -6.37 13.35
C VAL A 89 -8.84 -7.22 12.10
N LYS A 90 -8.23 -6.65 11.08
CA LYS A 90 -7.91 -7.30 9.81
C LYS A 90 -6.85 -8.40 10.00
N ASP A 91 -6.97 -9.48 9.22
CA ASP A 91 -5.91 -10.50 9.14
C ASP A 91 -4.65 -9.87 8.52
N PRO A 92 -3.45 -10.06 9.11
CA PRO A 92 -2.20 -9.60 8.50
C PRO A 92 -2.04 -10.00 7.02
N LYS A 93 -2.54 -11.16 6.60
CA LYS A 93 -2.55 -11.57 5.18
C LYS A 93 -3.45 -10.69 4.33
N GLN A 94 -4.64 -10.37 4.84
CA GLN A 94 -5.55 -9.46 4.14
C GLN A 94 -4.94 -8.05 4.06
N LEU A 95 -4.25 -7.61 5.11
CA LEU A 95 -3.54 -6.34 5.11
C LEU A 95 -2.38 -6.35 4.08
N GLU A 96 -1.62 -7.44 3.99
CA GLU A 96 -0.60 -7.64 2.97
C GLU A 96 -1.19 -7.55 1.55
N ASP A 97 -2.32 -8.23 1.30
CA ASP A 97 -3.04 -8.16 0.02
C ASP A 97 -3.47 -6.72 -0.32
N ASP A 98 -3.98 -5.96 0.67
CA ASP A 98 -4.36 -4.56 0.49
C ASP A 98 -3.16 -3.68 0.09
N PHE A 99 -2.01 -3.85 0.76
CA PHE A 99 -0.77 -3.16 0.41
C PHE A 99 -0.26 -3.55 -0.99
N LEU A 100 -0.21 -4.85 -1.31
CA LEU A 100 0.23 -5.32 -2.63
C LEU A 100 -0.66 -4.77 -3.75
N ASN A 101 -1.98 -4.77 -3.53
CA ASN A 101 -2.94 -4.17 -4.46
C ASN A 101 -2.67 -2.67 -4.65
N LEU A 102 -2.36 -1.94 -3.57
CA LEU A 102 -2.00 -0.52 -3.63
C LEU A 102 -0.70 -0.27 -4.42
N PHE A 103 0.34 -1.10 -4.24
CA PHE A 103 1.56 -1.08 -5.07
C PHE A 103 1.24 -1.34 -6.54
N ILE A 104 0.37 -2.32 -6.85
CA ILE A 104 -0.03 -2.66 -8.22
C ILE A 104 -0.78 -1.49 -8.88
N TRP A 105 -1.72 -0.85 -8.19
CA TRP A 105 -2.48 0.26 -8.75
C TRP A 105 -1.61 1.51 -8.96
N THR A 106 -0.74 1.81 -7.99
CA THR A 106 0.24 2.90 -8.11
C THR A 106 1.16 2.66 -9.31
N TRP A 107 1.66 1.43 -9.49
CA TRP A 107 2.48 1.08 -10.65
C TRP A 107 1.70 1.20 -11.97
N SER A 108 0.45 0.74 -11.99
CA SER A 108 -0.39 0.76 -13.18
C SER A 108 -0.69 2.18 -13.66
N LEU A 109 -0.77 3.18 -12.76
CA LEU A 109 -0.96 4.59 -13.14
C LEU A 109 0.10 5.08 -14.13
N LYS A 110 1.34 4.58 -14.06
CA LYS A 110 2.38 4.94 -15.05
C LYS A 110 1.96 4.58 -16.48
N ASP A 111 1.29 3.44 -16.67
CA ASP A 111 0.94 2.93 -17.99
C ASP A 111 -0.17 3.79 -18.60
N TYR A 112 -1.12 4.24 -17.78
CA TYR A 112 -2.11 5.23 -18.20
C TYR A 112 -1.45 6.55 -18.60
N LEU A 113 -0.48 7.04 -17.82
CA LEU A 113 0.25 8.26 -18.14
C LEU A 113 1.02 8.11 -19.47
N LYS A 114 1.66 6.95 -19.71
CA LYS A 114 2.31 6.66 -21.00
C LYS A 114 1.33 6.69 -22.16
N SER A 115 0.18 6.03 -22.04
CA SER A 115 -0.85 6.05 -23.08
C SER A 115 -1.33 7.47 -23.38
N VAL A 116 -1.45 8.32 -22.36
CA VAL A 116 -1.82 9.74 -22.56
C VAL A 116 -0.70 10.53 -23.25
N PHE A 117 0.57 10.28 -22.93
CA PHE A 117 1.70 10.87 -23.65
C PHE A 117 1.67 10.48 -25.13
N ASP A 118 1.55 9.18 -25.41
CA ASP A 118 1.55 8.65 -26.77
C ASP A 118 0.37 9.22 -27.59
N ALA A 119 -0.82 9.35 -26.96
CA ALA A 119 -2.00 9.97 -27.59
C ALA A 119 -1.81 11.46 -27.93
N LYS A 120 -0.90 12.16 -27.24
CA LYS A 120 -0.53 13.56 -27.52
C LYS A 120 0.65 13.69 -28.49
N GLY A 121 1.16 12.58 -29.01
CA GLY A 121 2.37 12.58 -29.85
C GLY A 121 3.65 12.86 -29.04
N LEU A 122 3.58 12.82 -27.71
CA LEU A 122 4.75 12.87 -26.84
C LEU A 122 5.35 11.47 -26.71
N SER A 123 6.65 11.37 -26.46
CA SER A 123 7.28 10.07 -26.28
C SER A 123 6.96 9.50 -24.89
N GLY A 124 6.29 8.35 -24.82
CA GLY A 124 6.17 7.58 -23.58
C GLY A 124 7.51 7.19 -22.94
N LYS A 125 8.64 7.34 -23.65
CA LYS A 125 9.99 7.20 -23.09
C LYS A 125 10.28 8.24 -22.01
N ALA A 126 9.76 9.46 -22.14
CA ALA A 126 9.93 10.51 -21.12
C ALA A 126 9.34 10.09 -19.77
N VAL A 127 8.18 9.40 -19.78
CA VAL A 127 7.58 8.84 -18.57
C VAL A 127 8.49 7.78 -17.95
N GLU A 128 9.04 6.88 -18.77
CA GLU A 128 9.93 5.83 -18.28
C GLU A 128 11.26 6.38 -17.72
N GLU A 129 11.78 7.46 -18.31
CA GLU A 129 12.95 8.19 -17.81
C GLU A 129 12.67 8.85 -16.44
N GLU A 130 11.51 9.48 -16.27
CA GLU A 130 11.11 10.05 -14.98
C GLU A 130 10.86 8.99 -13.91
N VAL A 131 10.25 7.85 -14.27
CA VAL A 131 10.12 6.68 -13.37
C VAL A 131 11.50 6.24 -12.89
N ASN A 132 12.50 6.16 -13.77
CA ASN A 132 13.87 5.76 -13.40
C ASN A 132 14.60 6.77 -12.51
N ARG A 133 14.21 8.06 -12.57
CA ARG A 133 14.78 9.13 -11.73
C ARG A 133 14.16 9.19 -10.33
N CYS A 134 13.10 8.41 -10.09
CA CYS A 134 12.40 8.38 -8.81
C CYS A 134 12.63 7.04 -8.09
N PRO A 135 13.46 7.00 -7.03
CA PRO A 135 13.72 5.77 -6.28
C PRO A 135 12.45 5.11 -5.75
N ALA A 136 11.48 5.90 -5.26
CA ALA A 136 10.21 5.36 -4.77
C ALA A 136 9.44 4.61 -5.85
N LEU A 137 9.38 5.13 -7.09
CA LEU A 137 8.72 4.45 -8.20
C LEU A 137 9.46 3.18 -8.64
N THR A 138 10.79 3.13 -8.54
CA THR A 138 11.53 1.90 -8.86
C THR A 138 11.34 0.82 -7.80
N TYR A 139 11.16 1.17 -6.52
CA TYR A 139 10.74 0.21 -5.49
C TYR A 139 9.30 -0.29 -5.70
N VAL A 140 8.37 0.62 -6.03
CA VAL A 140 6.99 0.26 -6.38
C VAL A 140 6.97 -0.70 -7.58
N ALA A 141 7.83 -0.49 -8.57
CA ALA A 141 7.97 -1.36 -9.73
C ALA A 141 8.36 -2.79 -9.33
N ASP A 142 9.39 -2.93 -8.50
CA ASP A 142 9.90 -4.24 -8.07
C ASP A 142 8.83 -5.03 -7.31
N ILE A 143 8.15 -4.39 -6.35
CA ILE A 143 7.11 -5.01 -5.53
C ILE A 143 5.90 -5.40 -6.40
N ALA A 144 5.43 -4.48 -7.25
CA ALA A 144 4.28 -4.75 -8.12
C ALA A 144 4.57 -5.86 -9.14
N ASN A 145 5.77 -5.89 -9.73
CA ASN A 145 6.17 -6.93 -10.67
C ASN A 145 6.31 -8.29 -9.97
N ARG A 146 6.89 -8.33 -8.75
CA ARG A 146 6.94 -9.54 -7.93
C ARG A 146 5.55 -10.06 -7.62
N ALA A 147 4.62 -9.20 -7.20
CA ALA A 147 3.24 -9.57 -6.91
C ALA A 147 2.50 -10.13 -8.14
N LYS A 148 2.74 -9.55 -9.33
CA LYS A 148 2.12 -10.02 -10.59
C LYS A 148 2.68 -11.35 -11.10
N HIS A 149 3.97 -11.61 -10.88
CA HIS A 149 4.68 -12.73 -11.52
C HIS A 149 5.16 -13.81 -10.54
N GLY A 150 4.89 -13.66 -9.24
CA GLY A 150 5.33 -14.54 -8.16
C GLY A 150 6.83 -14.46 -7.84
N SER A 151 7.67 -14.01 -8.78
CA SER A 151 9.10 -13.79 -8.58
C SER A 151 9.60 -12.63 -9.45
N LEU A 152 10.61 -11.92 -8.97
CA LEU A 152 11.25 -10.83 -9.70
C LEU A 152 12.57 -11.33 -10.32
N ARG A 153 12.64 -11.34 -11.65
CA ARG A 153 13.87 -11.72 -12.39
C ARG A 153 14.81 -10.54 -12.61
N GLU A 154 14.23 -9.37 -12.88
CA GLU A 154 14.94 -8.12 -13.14
C GLU A 154 14.39 -7.05 -12.22
N SER A 155 15.28 -6.34 -11.53
CA SER A 155 14.93 -5.25 -10.62
C SER A 155 15.18 -3.91 -11.31
N ARG A 156 14.18 -3.04 -11.26
CA ARG A 156 14.28 -1.68 -11.79
C ARG A 156 15.01 -0.75 -10.82
N SER A 157 14.91 -1.03 -9.52
CA SER A 157 15.66 -0.30 -8.50
C SER A 157 17.13 -0.76 -8.40
N GLY A 158 17.44 -1.95 -8.93
CA GLY A 158 18.70 -2.67 -8.67
C GLY A 158 18.78 -3.28 -7.27
N GLN A 159 17.76 -3.05 -6.42
CA GLN A 159 17.75 -3.43 -5.02
C GLN A 159 16.74 -4.53 -4.68
N PHE A 160 16.02 -5.05 -5.67
CA PHE A 160 15.07 -6.16 -5.53
C PHE A 160 14.05 -5.96 -4.40
N ALA A 161 13.48 -4.76 -4.31
CA ALA A 161 12.61 -4.39 -3.21
C ALA A 161 11.44 -5.37 -3.01
N GLU A 162 11.08 -5.62 -1.76
CA GLU A 162 10.00 -6.51 -1.34
C GLU A 162 9.21 -5.91 -0.18
N LEU A 163 7.92 -6.26 -0.12
CA LEU A 163 7.04 -5.93 1.00
C LEU A 163 7.24 -6.99 2.09
N VAL A 164 7.55 -6.57 3.30
CA VAL A 164 7.78 -7.42 4.46
C VAL A 164 7.21 -6.77 5.72
N ASP A 165 7.15 -7.53 6.81
CA ASP A 165 6.67 -7.07 8.13
C ASP A 165 5.35 -6.30 8.00
N VAL A 166 4.35 -6.92 7.37
CA VAL A 166 3.00 -6.34 7.30
C VAL A 166 2.22 -6.80 8.51
N GLY A 167 1.71 -5.83 9.27
CA GLY A 167 1.03 -6.12 10.51
C GLY A 167 0.49 -4.86 11.17
N PHE A 168 0.21 -4.99 12.45
CA PHE A 168 -0.25 -3.87 13.25
C PHE A 168 0.21 -4.03 14.70
N ASP A 169 0.34 -2.89 15.37
CA ASP A 169 0.59 -2.81 16.80
C ASP A 169 -0.71 -2.47 17.53
N ALA A 170 -1.06 -3.30 18.50
CA ALA A 170 -2.25 -3.14 19.33
C ALA A 170 -1.85 -2.71 20.75
N PRO A 171 -1.85 -1.40 21.08
CA PRO A 171 -1.55 -0.96 22.43
C PRO A 171 -2.61 -1.47 23.41
N GLN A 172 -2.25 -1.64 24.69
CA GLN A 172 -3.18 -2.17 25.71
C GLN A 172 -4.51 -1.41 25.77
N ASP A 173 -4.49 -0.09 25.57
CA ASP A 173 -5.68 0.76 25.59
C ASP A 173 -6.65 0.49 24.43
N SER A 174 -6.18 -0.15 23.35
CA SER A 174 -7.03 -0.61 22.23
C SER A 174 -7.81 -1.89 22.56
N ILE A 175 -7.39 -2.63 23.58
CA ILE A 175 -7.91 -3.96 23.93
C ILE A 175 -9.01 -3.81 24.99
N ASP A 176 -10.16 -4.44 24.73
CA ASP A 176 -11.26 -4.54 25.70
C ASP A 176 -10.99 -5.65 26.72
N ARG A 177 -10.71 -6.83 26.19
CA ARG A 177 -10.64 -8.06 26.96
C ARG A 177 -9.64 -9.03 26.37
N ILE A 178 -8.93 -9.71 27.26
CA ILE A 178 -8.08 -10.85 26.96
C ILE A 178 -8.70 -12.08 27.62
N THR A 179 -9.08 -13.06 26.81
CA THR A 179 -9.63 -14.33 27.29
C THR A 179 -8.60 -15.43 27.08
N VAL A 180 -8.26 -16.15 28.15
CA VAL A 180 -7.38 -17.32 28.10
C VAL A 180 -8.18 -18.56 28.47
N ALA A 181 -8.30 -19.50 27.53
CA ALA A 181 -9.03 -20.75 27.72
C ALA A 181 -8.15 -21.93 27.29
N GLY A 182 -7.45 -22.54 28.25
CA GLY A 182 -6.50 -23.62 27.96
C GLY A 182 -5.34 -23.14 27.10
N ARG A 183 -5.34 -23.50 25.81
CA ARG A 183 -4.32 -23.11 24.82
C ARG A 183 -4.79 -22.04 23.85
N ASP A 184 -5.98 -21.49 24.05
CA ASP A 184 -6.54 -20.41 23.25
C ASP A 184 -6.40 -19.07 23.98
N VAL A 185 -5.82 -18.09 23.30
CA VAL A 185 -5.73 -16.69 23.72
C VAL A 185 -6.55 -15.86 22.73
N THR A 186 -7.58 -15.16 23.21
CA THR A 186 -8.40 -14.28 22.39
C THR A 186 -8.28 -12.84 22.87
N LEU A 187 -7.97 -11.93 21.94
CA LEU A 187 -7.95 -10.48 22.13
C LEU A 187 -9.20 -9.88 21.48
N ASP A 188 -9.96 -9.13 22.26
CA ASP A 188 -11.15 -8.39 21.82
C ASP A 188 -10.79 -6.91 21.72
N ILE A 189 -10.82 -6.32 20.53
CA ILE A 189 -10.36 -4.94 20.27
C ILE A 189 -11.54 -3.97 20.38
N LYS A 190 -11.50 -3.02 21.34
CA LYS A 190 -12.54 -1.97 21.52
C LYS A 190 -12.27 -0.69 20.76
N ASN A 191 -11.01 -0.28 20.66
CA ASN A 191 -10.66 1.04 20.14
C ASN A 191 -9.67 0.92 18.99
N ILE A 192 -10.25 0.75 17.81
CA ILE A 192 -9.48 0.47 16.61
C ILE A 192 -8.66 1.66 16.11
N GLN A 193 -9.05 2.88 16.49
CA GLN A 193 -8.34 4.11 16.13
C GLN A 193 -6.96 4.23 16.82
N LEU A 194 -6.69 3.38 17.82
CA LEU A 194 -5.39 3.29 18.49
C LEU A 194 -4.47 2.25 17.86
N ILE A 195 -4.97 1.42 16.94
CA ILE A 195 -4.17 0.41 16.23
C ILE A 195 -3.27 1.11 15.22
N GLN A 196 -1.98 0.76 15.22
CA GLN A 196 -1.01 1.30 14.27
C GLN A 196 -0.68 0.22 13.24
N ILE A 197 -1.04 0.45 11.97
CA ILE A 197 -0.62 -0.42 10.87
C ILE A 197 0.84 -0.12 10.53
N HIS A 198 1.62 -1.17 10.33
CA HIS A 198 2.98 -1.07 9.83
C HIS A 198 3.17 -2.01 8.63
N ALA A 199 3.98 -1.56 7.69
CA ALA A 199 4.39 -2.32 6.52
C ALA A 199 5.76 -1.79 6.06
N THR A 200 6.68 -2.69 5.75
CA THR A 200 8.06 -2.34 5.43
C THR A 200 8.41 -2.72 4.00
N VAL A 201 9.09 -1.82 3.29
CA VAL A 201 9.82 -2.14 2.07
C VAL A 201 11.25 -2.49 2.43
N ALA A 202 11.61 -3.76 2.28
CA ALA A 202 12.99 -4.23 2.44
C ALA A 202 13.70 -4.30 1.09
N THR A 203 15.00 -4.06 1.12
CA THR A 203 15.88 -4.11 -0.04
C THR A 203 16.99 -5.14 0.16
N ASN A 204 17.59 -5.63 -0.92
CA ASN A 204 18.73 -6.56 -0.85
C ASN A 204 19.99 -5.94 -0.20
N THR A 205 20.03 -4.61 -0.03
CA THR A 205 21.11 -3.90 0.68
C THR A 205 20.90 -3.88 2.20
N GLY A 206 19.73 -4.35 2.67
CA GLY A 206 19.33 -4.32 4.08
C GLY A 206 18.59 -3.05 4.51
N ALA A 207 18.41 -2.06 3.61
CA ALA A 207 17.58 -0.89 3.92
C ALA A 207 16.11 -1.30 4.14
N ARG A 208 15.49 -0.68 5.13
CA ARG A 208 14.08 -0.87 5.53
C ARG A 208 13.38 0.48 5.49
N LEU A 209 12.35 0.60 4.66
CA LEU A 209 11.61 1.84 4.43
C LEU A 209 10.14 1.64 4.79
N ASP A 210 9.48 2.69 5.27
CA ASP A 210 8.04 2.66 5.49
C ASP A 210 7.29 2.55 4.15
N ALA A 211 6.41 1.56 4.01
CA ALA A 211 5.74 1.29 2.74
C ALA A 211 4.79 2.42 2.32
N LEU A 212 4.10 3.06 3.27
CA LEU A 212 3.19 4.17 2.98
C LEU A 212 3.97 5.41 2.52
N ALA A 213 5.12 5.68 3.12
CA ALA A 213 6.02 6.76 2.69
C ALA A 213 6.52 6.52 1.26
N VAL A 214 6.97 5.30 0.94
CA VAL A 214 7.39 4.93 -0.43
C VAL A 214 6.24 5.14 -1.43
N LEU A 215 5.03 4.70 -1.10
CA LEU A 215 3.86 4.90 -1.96
C LEU A 215 3.48 6.38 -2.13
N SER A 216 3.55 7.16 -1.05
CA SER A 216 3.28 8.60 -1.06
C SER A 216 4.28 9.34 -1.96
N ASP A 217 5.57 9.05 -1.81
CA ASP A 217 6.64 9.64 -2.63
C ASP A 217 6.51 9.24 -4.11
N ALA A 218 6.13 7.99 -4.38
CA ALA A 218 5.88 7.51 -5.73
C ALA A 218 4.70 8.26 -6.39
N MET A 219 3.59 8.40 -5.67
CA MET A 219 2.43 9.17 -6.11
C MET A 219 2.79 10.64 -6.34
N HIS A 220 3.53 11.25 -5.41
CA HIS A 220 4.00 12.63 -5.57
C HIS A 220 4.84 12.80 -6.85
N CYS A 221 5.70 11.84 -7.17
CA CYS A 221 6.50 11.89 -8.39
C CYS A 221 5.63 11.79 -9.66
N LEU A 222 4.66 10.88 -9.70
CA LEU A 222 3.72 10.75 -10.83
C LEU A 222 2.94 12.06 -11.05
N GLU A 223 2.49 12.69 -9.97
CA GLU A 223 1.63 13.88 -10.02
C GLU A 223 2.38 15.17 -10.32
N THR A 224 3.62 15.33 -9.83
CA THR A 224 4.33 16.61 -9.93
C THR A 224 5.40 16.65 -11.01
N ARG A 225 5.92 15.50 -11.44
CA ARG A 225 6.98 15.44 -12.48
C ARG A 225 6.45 14.96 -13.82
N ILE A 226 5.57 13.97 -13.80
CA ILE A 226 5.09 13.32 -15.02
C ILE A 226 3.82 13.99 -15.55
N ARG A 227 2.81 14.19 -14.69
CA ARG A 227 1.52 14.76 -15.11
C ARG A 227 1.61 16.18 -15.69
N PRO A 228 2.38 17.15 -15.14
CA PRO A 228 2.35 18.52 -15.66
C PRO A 228 2.86 18.61 -17.09
N SER A 229 3.76 17.72 -17.48
CA SER A 229 4.27 17.56 -18.84
C SER A 229 3.20 17.14 -19.86
N ILE A 230 2.01 16.71 -19.39
CA ILE A 230 0.84 16.44 -20.23
C ILE A 230 0.04 17.72 -20.48
N ALA A 231 0.03 18.67 -19.54
CA ALA A 231 -0.80 19.88 -19.63
C ALA A 231 -0.17 20.99 -20.46
N ALA A 232 1.17 20.96 -20.61
CA ALA A 232 1.94 21.84 -21.50
C ALA A 232 1.81 21.41 -22.96
#